data_AF-D2E349-F1
#
_entry.id   AF-D2E349-F1
#
_cell.length_a   1.000
_cell.length_b   1.000
_cell.length_c   1.000
_cell.angle_alpha   90.00
_cell.angle_beta   90.00
_cell.angle_gamma   90.00
#
_symmetry.space_group_name_H-M   'P 1'
#
loop_
_entity.id
_entity.type
_entity.pdbx_description
1 polymer ?
#
loop_
_entity_poly.entity_id
_entity_poly.type
_entity_poly.pdbx_seq_one_letter_code
_entity_poly.pdbx_strand_id
1 'polypeptide(L)'
;IRFLFTCKSWMDLIGSSSFVSTHLHRNVTKHAHVSLLCLHHQSFECQVDPDDPYVGQELQWSLFCDETFVLCSKLSHPLGSTEQYYGIYGSSNGLVCISDEILNFDSPIYIWNPSVRKLRTPPLSTNINIKFSHVALQFGFHPGVNDYKVVRMLCVHKDNAFAVEVYSLSTDSWKMVEEHPLWLKCTWQNHRGTFYNGVAYHIIEKFPLFSIMSFDSGSEKFKEFIAPDAISCWSRLYIEVYKDQICLLYYLRLFHCEEEGMSQIEFWVLQEKRW
;
A
#
# COMPACT_ATOMS: atom_id res chain seq x y z
N ILE A 1 -1.40 -8.63 -21.87
CA ILE A 1 -1.57 -7.78 -23.07
C ILE A 1 -0.47 -8.09 -24.09
N ARG A 2 -0.82 -8.57 -25.30
CA ARG A 2 0.10 -8.95 -26.40
C ARG A 2 0.45 -7.81 -27.37
N PHE A 3 0.02 -6.56 -27.09
CA PHE A 3 0.06 -5.44 -28.04
C PHE A 3 1.34 -4.60 -28.04
N LEU A 4 2.34 -4.92 -27.20
CA LEU A 4 3.61 -4.17 -27.20
C LEU A 4 4.54 -4.49 -28.40
N PHE A 5 4.14 -5.43 -29.25
CA PHE A 5 4.80 -5.76 -30.52
C PHE A 5 4.03 -5.19 -31.73
N THR A 6 3.45 -3.99 -31.62
CA THR A 6 2.75 -3.30 -32.72
C THR A 6 3.65 -2.25 -33.39
N CYS A 7 3.23 -1.69 -34.54
CA CYS A 7 4.03 -0.69 -35.25
C CYS A 7 4.22 0.59 -34.40
N LYS A 8 5.29 1.36 -34.69
CA LYS A 8 5.65 2.57 -33.92
C LYS A 8 4.46 3.51 -33.69
N SER A 9 3.63 3.73 -34.70
CA SER A 9 2.45 4.61 -34.59
C SER A 9 1.41 4.11 -33.57
N TRP A 10 1.20 2.80 -33.45
CA TRP A 10 0.31 2.23 -32.43
C TRP A 10 0.94 2.31 -31.04
N MET A 11 2.26 2.12 -30.94
CA MET A 11 2.99 2.27 -29.69
C MET A 11 2.96 3.74 -29.20
N ASP A 12 3.12 4.69 -30.11
CA ASP A 12 3.03 6.13 -29.83
C ASP A 12 1.61 6.52 -29.39
N LEU A 13 0.58 5.96 -30.05
CA LEU A 13 -0.81 6.18 -29.66
C LEU A 13 -1.12 5.61 -28.27
N ILE A 14 -0.72 4.36 -28.00
CA ILE A 14 -0.96 3.70 -26.70
C ILE A 14 -0.13 4.36 -25.59
N GLY A 15 1.07 4.86 -25.91
CA GLY A 15 1.93 5.58 -24.99
C GLY A 15 1.56 7.06 -24.80
N SER A 16 0.66 7.60 -25.62
CA SER A 16 0.26 9.00 -25.53
C SER A 16 -0.44 9.29 -24.20
N SER A 17 -0.16 10.48 -23.63
CA SER A 17 -0.74 10.90 -22.36
C SER A 17 -2.26 10.96 -22.39
N SER A 18 -2.85 11.30 -23.54
CA SER A 18 -4.30 11.33 -23.75
C SER A 18 -4.93 9.93 -23.76
N PHE A 19 -4.29 8.96 -24.42
CA PHE A 19 -4.77 7.57 -24.40
C PHE A 19 -4.67 6.98 -23.00
N VAL A 20 -3.52 7.17 -22.33
CA VAL A 20 -3.31 6.70 -20.96
C VAL A 20 -4.33 7.31 -20.01
N SER A 21 -4.51 8.63 -20.01
CA SER A 21 -5.46 9.30 -19.12
C SER A 21 -6.91 8.87 -19.38
N THR A 22 -7.31 8.74 -20.65
CA THR A 22 -8.65 8.29 -21.03
C THR A 22 -8.89 6.84 -20.63
N HIS A 23 -7.90 5.97 -20.81
CA HIS A 23 -7.99 4.57 -20.44
C HIS A 23 -8.07 4.40 -18.91
N LEU A 24 -7.23 5.13 -18.16
CA LEU A 24 -7.29 5.15 -16.71
C LEU A 24 -8.63 5.67 -16.20
N HIS A 25 -9.11 6.80 -16.73
CA HIS A 25 -10.40 7.37 -16.34
C HIS A 25 -11.57 6.43 -16.66
N ARG A 26 -11.53 5.74 -17.81
CA ARG A 26 -12.53 4.72 -18.17
C ARG A 26 -12.50 3.53 -17.22
N ASN A 27 -11.33 3.05 -16.80
CA ASN A 27 -11.21 1.95 -15.84
C ASN A 27 -11.72 2.35 -14.46
N VAL A 28 -11.40 3.57 -14.00
CA VAL A 28 -11.87 4.12 -12.72
C VAL A 28 -13.40 4.30 -12.73
N THR A 29 -13.97 4.84 -13.80
CA THR A 29 -15.42 5.16 -13.85
C THR A 29 -16.33 3.97 -14.12
N LYS A 30 -15.84 2.95 -14.83
CA LYS A 30 -16.67 1.80 -15.24
C LYS A 30 -16.35 0.51 -14.50
N HIS A 31 -15.34 0.51 -13.63
CA HIS A 31 -14.78 -0.69 -12.98
C HIS A 31 -14.57 -1.89 -13.94
N ALA A 32 -14.41 -1.62 -15.24
CA ALA A 32 -14.57 -2.64 -16.28
C ALA A 32 -13.45 -3.70 -16.30
N HIS A 33 -12.35 -3.45 -15.58
CA HIS A 33 -11.15 -4.28 -15.57
C HIS A 33 -10.50 -4.29 -14.18
N VAL A 34 -11.31 -4.50 -13.13
CA VAL A 34 -10.77 -4.76 -11.80
C VAL A 34 -10.30 -6.22 -11.74
N SER A 35 -9.17 -6.46 -11.09
CA SER A 35 -8.66 -7.80 -10.87
C SER A 35 -7.95 -7.81 -9.53
N LEU A 36 -8.11 -8.90 -8.79
CA LEU A 36 -7.43 -9.12 -7.52
C LEU A 36 -6.05 -9.69 -7.82
N LEU A 37 -5.01 -8.99 -7.38
CA LEU A 37 -3.65 -9.50 -7.39
C LEU A 37 -3.37 -10.16 -6.04
N CYS A 38 -3.01 -11.44 -6.07
CA CYS A 38 -2.69 -12.18 -4.85
C CYS A 38 -1.32 -12.83 -4.97
N LEU A 39 -0.56 -12.77 -3.87
CA LEU A 39 0.62 -13.59 -3.63
C LEU A 39 0.18 -14.76 -2.75
N HIS A 40 0.32 -15.99 -3.24
CA HIS A 40 -0.18 -17.16 -2.54
C HIS A 40 0.68 -18.40 -2.80
N HIS A 41 0.58 -19.39 -1.93
CA HIS A 41 1.18 -20.70 -2.16
C HIS A 41 0.55 -21.40 -3.37
N GLN A 42 1.32 -22.27 -4.03
CA GLN A 42 0.85 -22.98 -5.22
C GLN A 42 -0.39 -23.85 -4.95
N SER A 43 -0.53 -24.36 -3.71
CA SER A 43 -1.77 -24.92 -3.16
C SER A 43 -2.51 -23.85 -2.35
N PHE A 44 -3.82 -23.72 -2.57
CA PHE A 44 -4.68 -22.86 -1.73
C PHE A 44 -4.93 -23.46 -0.33
N GLU A 45 -4.61 -24.74 -0.14
CA GLU A 45 -4.61 -25.40 1.16
C GLU A 45 -3.26 -25.15 1.84
N CYS A 46 -3.28 -24.32 2.88
CA CYS A 46 -2.17 -24.22 3.83
C CYS A 46 -2.29 -25.41 4.79
N GLN A 47 -1.73 -26.56 4.41
CA GLN A 47 -1.51 -27.63 5.38
C GLN A 47 -0.29 -27.22 6.20
N VAL A 48 -0.55 -26.62 7.36
CA VAL A 48 0.49 -26.38 8.36
C VAL A 48 0.78 -27.73 9.01
N ASP A 49 1.66 -28.50 8.39
CA ASP A 49 2.26 -29.68 9.02
C ASP A 49 3.39 -29.19 9.94
N PRO A 50 3.27 -29.34 11.27
CA PRO A 50 4.31 -28.91 12.22
C PRO A 50 5.63 -29.66 12.06
N ASP A 51 5.63 -30.83 11.40
CA ASP A 51 6.79 -31.70 11.21
C ASP A 51 7.46 -31.54 9.83
N ASP A 52 6.99 -30.64 8.96
CA ASP A 52 7.61 -30.41 7.64
C ASP A 52 8.92 -29.59 7.78
N PRO A 53 10.10 -30.21 7.54
CA PRO A 53 11.38 -29.56 7.68
C PRO A 53 11.67 -28.72 6.43
N TYR A 54 11.03 -27.56 6.30
CA TYR A 54 11.25 -26.54 5.27
C TYR A 54 11.35 -27.07 3.82
N VAL A 55 10.23 -27.20 3.13
CA VAL A 55 10.23 -26.91 1.69
C VAL A 55 9.78 -25.47 1.52
N GLY A 56 10.70 -24.60 1.10
CA GLY A 56 10.40 -23.25 0.64
C GLY A 56 9.40 -23.33 -0.51
N GLN A 57 8.12 -23.25 -0.19
CA GLN A 57 7.08 -23.29 -1.19
C GLN A 57 7.14 -21.98 -1.97
N GLU A 58 7.43 -22.08 -3.26
CA GLU A 58 7.46 -20.93 -4.15
C GLU A 58 6.12 -20.18 -4.10
N LEU A 59 6.17 -18.93 -3.68
CA LEU A 59 5.00 -18.05 -3.74
C LEU A 59 4.72 -17.66 -5.19
N GLN A 60 3.46 -17.78 -5.60
CA GLN A 60 3.01 -17.44 -6.94
C GLN A 60 2.14 -16.18 -6.91
N TRP A 61 2.45 -15.24 -7.82
CA TRP A 61 1.57 -14.14 -8.14
C TRP A 61 0.47 -14.60 -9.10
N SER A 62 -0.77 -14.28 -8.78
CA SER A 62 -1.93 -14.59 -9.63
C SER A 62 -2.91 -13.44 -9.68
N LEU A 63 -3.59 -13.31 -10.82
CA LEU A 63 -4.73 -12.42 -11.00
C LEU A 63 -6.01 -13.24 -10.92
N PHE A 64 -6.96 -12.77 -10.12
CA PHE A 64 -8.31 -13.31 -10.01
C PHE A 64 -9.33 -12.27 -10.46
N CYS A 65 -10.46 -12.73 -10.98
CA CYS A 65 -11.63 -11.89 -11.18
C CYS A 65 -12.14 -11.43 -9.81
N ASP A 66 -12.42 -10.14 -9.65
CA ASP A 66 -12.89 -9.56 -8.40
C ASP A 66 -14.32 -9.98 -8.04
N GLU A 67 -15.18 -10.20 -9.03
CA GLU A 67 -16.56 -10.63 -8.81
C GLU A 67 -16.69 -12.12 -8.52
N THR A 68 -15.96 -12.95 -9.29
CA THR A 68 -16.13 -14.41 -9.25
C THR A 68 -15.02 -15.14 -8.49
N PHE A 69 -13.94 -14.45 -8.14
CA PHE A 69 -12.73 -15.01 -7.53
C PHE A 69 -12.09 -16.15 -8.33
N VAL A 70 -12.44 -16.28 -9.62
CA VAL A 70 -11.85 -17.26 -10.53
C VAL A 70 -10.46 -16.80 -10.95
N LEU A 71 -9.51 -17.74 -10.96
CA LEU A 71 -8.15 -17.51 -11.43
C LEU A 71 -8.16 -17.10 -12.91
N CYS A 72 -7.79 -15.85 -13.19
CA CYS A 72 -7.68 -15.31 -14.54
C CYS A 72 -6.34 -15.65 -15.17
N SER A 73 -5.24 -15.42 -14.44
CA SER A 73 -3.90 -15.69 -14.97
C SER A 73 -2.85 -15.81 -13.88
N LYS A 74 -1.88 -16.69 -14.09
CA LYS A 74 -0.66 -16.80 -13.30
C LYS A 74 0.40 -15.82 -13.83
N LEU A 75 1.12 -15.19 -12.92
CA LEU A 75 2.18 -14.23 -13.21
C LEU A 75 3.53 -14.77 -12.75
N SER A 76 4.56 -14.50 -13.52
CA SER A 76 5.94 -14.70 -13.09
C SER A 76 6.30 -13.64 -12.05
N HIS A 77 7.08 -14.02 -11.04
CA HIS A 77 7.61 -13.06 -10.08
C HIS A 77 8.40 -11.96 -10.80
N PRO A 78 8.18 -10.66 -10.49
CA PRO A 78 8.86 -9.56 -11.19
C PRO A 78 10.39 -9.60 -11.08
N LEU A 79 10.92 -10.26 -10.05
CA LEU A 79 12.36 -10.38 -9.74
C LEU A 79 12.93 -11.78 -9.97
N GLY A 80 12.13 -12.73 -10.47
CA GLY A 80 12.58 -14.08 -10.80
C GLY A 80 12.75 -15.06 -9.62
N SER A 81 12.93 -14.59 -8.38
CA SER A 81 12.91 -15.43 -7.16
C SER A 81 11.63 -15.21 -6.35
N THR A 82 11.08 -16.30 -5.82
CA THR A 82 9.87 -16.36 -4.97
C THR A 82 10.17 -16.78 -3.53
N GLU A 83 11.46 -16.83 -3.16
CA GLU A 83 11.91 -17.23 -1.82
C GLU A 83 11.74 -16.11 -0.77
N GLN A 84 11.57 -14.86 -1.23
CA GLN A 84 11.43 -13.70 -0.37
C GLN A 84 9.96 -13.28 -0.26
N TYR A 85 9.52 -12.97 0.96
CA TYR A 85 8.18 -12.46 1.23
C TYR A 85 8.09 -10.98 0.86
N TYR A 86 7.10 -10.63 0.04
CA TYR A 86 6.85 -9.26 -0.41
C TYR A 86 5.54 -8.73 0.17
N GLY A 87 5.58 -7.49 0.67
CA GLY A 87 4.39 -6.71 1.01
C GLY A 87 3.89 -5.87 -0.17
N ILE A 88 2.58 -5.67 -0.25
CA ILE A 88 1.98 -4.66 -1.14
C ILE A 88 1.74 -3.39 -0.32
N TYR A 89 2.29 -2.27 -0.79
CA TYR A 89 2.26 -0.97 -0.11
C TYR A 89 1.36 0.05 -0.80
N GLY A 90 0.52 -0.42 -1.71
CA GLY A 90 -0.47 0.38 -2.42
C GLY A 90 -0.64 -0.07 -3.86
N SER A 91 -1.82 0.18 -4.40
CA SER A 91 -2.10 -0.01 -5.81
C SER A 91 -2.87 1.20 -6.34
N SER A 92 -2.57 1.59 -7.58
CA SER A 92 -3.28 2.68 -8.23
C SER A 92 -3.16 2.50 -9.73
N ASN A 93 -4.28 2.58 -10.45
CA ASN A 93 -4.29 2.62 -11.92
C ASN A 93 -3.58 1.42 -12.58
N GLY A 94 -3.64 0.24 -11.95
CA GLY A 94 -2.96 -0.98 -12.42
C GLY A 94 -1.45 -1.04 -12.13
N LEU A 95 -0.90 -0.05 -11.45
CA LEU A 95 0.43 -0.09 -10.85
C LEU A 95 0.32 -0.56 -9.40
N VAL A 96 1.31 -1.33 -8.94
CA VAL A 96 1.39 -1.87 -7.59
C VAL A 96 2.77 -1.55 -7.04
N CYS A 97 2.83 -1.03 -5.82
CA CYS A 97 4.08 -0.86 -5.09
C CYS A 97 4.32 -2.09 -4.23
N ILE A 98 5.47 -2.73 -4.42
CA ILE A 98 5.91 -3.88 -3.64
C ILE A 98 7.29 -3.63 -3.07
N SER A 99 7.56 -4.22 -1.91
CA SER A 99 8.86 -4.23 -1.25
C SER A 99 8.89 -5.42 -0.29
N ASP A 100 9.96 -5.56 0.49
CA ASP A 100 10.07 -6.59 1.52
C ASP A 100 8.86 -6.54 2.46
N GLU A 101 8.37 -7.69 2.91
CA GLU A 101 7.33 -7.76 3.94
C GLU A 101 7.78 -7.07 5.24
N ILE A 102 9.06 -7.25 5.60
CA ILE A 102 9.70 -6.54 6.70
C ILE A 102 10.52 -5.39 6.12
N LEU A 103 9.95 -4.18 6.12
CA LEU A 103 10.62 -2.99 5.61
C LEU A 103 11.77 -2.54 6.51
N ASN A 104 12.93 -2.36 5.88
CA ASN A 104 14.06 -1.63 6.43
C ASN A 104 14.28 -0.32 5.64
N PHE A 105 15.14 0.55 6.14
CA PHE A 105 15.42 1.84 5.49
C PHE A 105 16.05 1.68 4.09
N ASP A 106 16.78 0.59 3.89
CA ASP A 106 17.46 0.19 2.66
C ASP A 106 16.69 -0.85 1.85
N SER A 107 15.50 -1.27 2.31
CA SER A 107 14.64 -2.19 1.56
C SER A 107 14.35 -1.62 0.17
N PRO A 108 14.57 -2.41 -0.90
CA PRO A 108 14.33 -1.95 -2.25
C PRO A 108 12.83 -1.77 -2.47
N ILE A 109 12.48 -0.68 -3.15
CA ILE A 109 11.09 -0.38 -3.51
C ILE A 109 10.92 -0.72 -4.99
N TYR A 110 9.80 -1.32 -5.34
CA TYR A 110 9.48 -1.63 -6.72
C TYR A 110 8.08 -1.15 -7.09
N ILE A 111 7.98 -0.46 -8.23
CA ILE A 111 6.71 -0.09 -8.84
C ILE A 111 6.50 -1.04 -10.01
N TRP A 112 5.56 -1.96 -9.85
CA TRP A 112 5.28 -3.03 -10.78
C TRP A 112 3.98 -2.76 -11.54
N ASN A 113 4.00 -3.00 -12.86
CA ASN A 113 2.80 -3.14 -13.66
C ASN A 113 2.62 -4.63 -14.04
N PRO A 114 1.75 -5.37 -13.36
CA PRO A 114 1.50 -6.79 -13.63
C PRO A 114 1.00 -7.06 -15.06
N SER A 115 0.18 -6.15 -15.60
CA SER A 115 -0.50 -6.32 -16.90
C SER A 115 0.45 -6.33 -18.10
N VAL A 116 1.55 -5.58 -18.00
CA VAL A 116 2.61 -5.52 -19.01
C VAL A 116 3.93 -6.11 -18.55
N ARG A 117 3.98 -6.68 -17.33
CA ARG A 117 5.16 -7.31 -16.73
C ARG A 117 6.39 -6.39 -16.73
N LYS A 118 6.18 -5.09 -16.47
CA LYS A 118 7.26 -4.11 -16.35
C LYS A 118 7.45 -3.74 -14.89
N LEU A 119 8.70 -3.76 -14.47
CA LEU A 119 9.12 -3.36 -13.13
C LEU A 119 9.95 -2.08 -13.25
N ARG A 120 9.73 -1.13 -12.35
CA ARG A 120 10.60 0.01 -12.15
C ARG A 120 11.09 0.03 -10.72
N THR A 121 12.38 0.28 -10.56
CA THR A 121 13.02 0.43 -9.25
C THR A 121 13.36 1.90 -9.08
N PRO A 122 12.70 2.64 -8.19
CA PRO A 122 13.14 3.99 -7.81
C PRO A 122 14.60 3.96 -7.34
N PRO A 123 15.36 5.05 -7.55
CA PRO A 123 16.70 5.17 -6.97
C PRO A 123 16.63 5.04 -5.44
N LEU A 124 17.70 4.53 -4.83
CA LEU A 124 17.84 4.56 -3.38
C LEU A 124 17.89 6.01 -2.90
N SER A 125 17.16 6.34 -1.84
CA SER A 125 17.32 7.66 -1.23
C SER A 125 18.71 7.77 -0.59
N THR A 126 19.42 8.85 -0.91
CA THR A 126 20.71 9.18 -0.32
C THR A 126 20.59 10.17 0.86
N ASN A 127 19.37 10.59 1.21
CA ASN A 127 19.17 11.70 2.15
C ASN A 127 19.22 11.28 3.62
N ILE A 128 19.43 10.00 3.92
CA ILE A 128 19.29 9.44 5.27
C ILE A 128 20.61 8.84 5.75
N ASN A 129 21.21 9.49 6.75
CA ASN A 129 22.39 8.99 7.46
C ASN A 129 22.06 8.31 8.79
N ILE A 130 20.77 8.17 9.14
CA ILE A 130 20.30 7.64 10.42
C ILE A 130 19.59 6.30 10.17
N LYS A 131 19.89 5.29 10.99
CA LYS A 131 19.17 4.02 10.96
C LYS A 131 17.81 4.19 11.65
N PHE A 132 16.74 4.04 10.87
CA PHE A 132 15.37 4.05 11.38
C PHE A 132 14.94 2.65 11.79
N SER A 133 14.11 2.55 12.84
CA SER A 133 13.61 1.27 13.35
C SER A 133 12.26 0.88 12.76
N HIS A 134 11.48 1.87 12.30
CA HIS A 134 10.19 1.65 11.63
C HIS A 134 10.12 2.40 10.32
N VAL A 135 9.62 1.70 9.30
CA VAL A 135 9.36 2.23 7.98
C VAL A 135 7.92 1.93 7.62
N ALA A 136 7.18 2.96 7.23
CA ALA A 136 5.89 2.82 6.57
C ALA A 136 6.00 3.31 5.13
N LEU A 137 5.31 2.62 4.23
CA LEU A 137 5.34 2.90 2.80
C LEU A 137 3.91 2.95 2.27
N GLN A 138 3.60 4.00 1.51
CA GLN A 138 2.30 4.19 0.87
C GLN A 138 2.50 4.66 -0.56
N PHE A 139 1.79 4.04 -1.51
CA PHE A 139 1.87 4.39 -2.92
C PHE A 139 0.50 4.69 -3.52
N GLY A 140 0.45 5.75 -4.34
CA GLY A 140 -0.68 5.96 -5.22
C GLY A 140 -0.56 7.18 -6.11
N PHE A 141 -1.65 7.47 -6.81
CA PHE A 141 -1.73 8.57 -7.76
C PHE A 141 -2.23 9.86 -7.09
N HIS A 142 -1.52 10.97 -7.33
CA HIS A 142 -1.92 12.30 -6.93
C HIS A 142 -2.49 13.05 -8.14
N PRO A 143 -3.82 13.15 -8.30
CA PRO A 143 -4.41 13.76 -9.48
C PRO A 143 -4.13 15.27 -9.58
N GLY A 144 -4.04 15.99 -8.46
CA GLY A 144 -3.75 17.43 -8.45
C GLY A 144 -2.40 17.83 -9.04
N VAL A 145 -1.40 16.93 -9.04
CA VAL A 145 -0.08 17.16 -9.68
C VAL A 145 0.18 16.16 -10.81
N ASN A 146 -0.84 15.36 -11.18
CA ASN A 146 -0.79 14.35 -12.22
C ASN A 146 0.45 13.43 -12.15
N ASP A 147 0.72 12.88 -10.97
CA ASP A 147 1.94 12.09 -10.72
C ASP A 147 1.67 10.93 -9.77
N TYR A 148 2.46 9.88 -9.89
CA TYR A 148 2.49 8.80 -8.90
C TYR A 148 3.51 9.13 -7.84
N LYS A 149 3.12 8.94 -6.59
CA LYS A 149 3.95 9.22 -5.42
C LYS A 149 4.15 7.97 -4.60
N VAL A 150 5.35 7.81 -4.07
CA VAL A 150 5.62 6.89 -2.96
C VAL A 150 5.96 7.76 -1.76
N VAL A 151 5.18 7.65 -0.69
CA VAL A 151 5.46 8.29 0.58
C VAL A 151 6.10 7.25 1.47
N ARG A 152 7.28 7.58 2.00
CA ARG A 152 8.02 6.76 2.94
C ARG A 152 8.16 7.53 4.25
N MET A 153 7.63 6.96 5.32
CA MET A 153 7.68 7.53 6.66
C MET A 153 8.64 6.71 7.50
N LEU A 154 9.49 7.39 8.26
CA LEU A 154 10.64 6.81 8.93
C LEU A 154 10.64 7.26 10.39
N CYS A 155 10.70 6.32 11.32
CA CYS A 155 10.64 6.61 12.76
C CYS A 155 11.72 5.84 13.55
N VAL A 156 12.31 6.50 14.54
CA VAL A 156 13.20 5.91 15.56
C VAL A 156 12.50 5.91 16.91
N HIS A 157 12.18 4.74 17.46
CA HIS A 157 11.47 4.62 18.74
C HIS A 157 12.19 5.26 19.94
N LYS A 158 13.52 5.26 19.95
CA LYS A 158 14.30 5.73 21.12
C LYS A 158 14.47 7.25 21.16
N ASP A 159 14.57 7.89 20.00
CA ASP A 159 14.91 9.32 19.89
C ASP A 159 13.73 10.18 19.40
N ASN A 160 12.59 9.54 19.11
CA ASN A 160 11.42 10.14 18.46
C ASN A 160 11.79 10.94 17.20
N ALA A 161 12.83 10.52 16.49
CA ALA A 161 13.20 11.08 15.21
C ALA A 161 12.18 10.61 14.17
N PHE A 162 11.67 11.56 13.40
CA PHE A 162 10.68 11.33 12.36
C PHE A 162 11.15 11.99 11.07
N ALA A 163 11.01 11.29 9.96
CA ALA A 163 11.28 11.83 8.64
C ALA A 163 10.23 11.32 7.66
N VAL A 164 9.92 12.15 6.66
CA VAL A 164 9.08 11.77 5.53
C VAL A 164 9.81 12.07 4.25
N GLU A 165 9.83 11.10 3.35
CA GLU A 165 10.31 11.26 2.00
C GLU A 165 9.21 10.96 1.00
N VAL A 166 9.21 11.74 -0.08
CA VAL A 166 8.28 11.56 -1.18
C VAL A 166 9.07 11.32 -2.45
N TYR A 167 8.88 10.15 -3.04
CA TYR A 167 9.32 9.88 -4.40
C TYR A 167 8.29 10.38 -5.39
N SER A 168 8.76 11.01 -6.46
CA SER A 168 7.97 11.44 -7.60
C SER A 168 8.34 10.60 -8.82
N LEU A 169 7.37 9.91 -9.42
CA LEU A 169 7.61 9.09 -10.60
C LEU A 169 7.98 9.94 -11.83
N SER A 170 7.41 11.14 -11.93
CA SER A 170 7.65 12.07 -13.02
C SER A 170 9.07 12.67 -13.02
N THR A 171 9.63 12.98 -11.84
CA THR A 171 11.00 13.52 -11.72
C THR A 171 12.06 12.45 -11.42
N ASP A 172 11.62 11.22 -11.15
CA ASP A 172 12.48 10.09 -10.78
C ASP A 172 13.39 10.38 -9.57
N SER A 173 12.88 11.14 -8.60
CA SER A 173 13.68 11.62 -7.47
C SER A 173 12.93 11.58 -6.16
N TRP A 174 13.68 11.40 -5.07
CA TRP A 174 13.20 11.55 -3.70
C TRP A 174 13.35 12.99 -3.23
N LYS A 175 12.34 13.48 -2.51
CA LYS A 175 12.38 14.75 -1.78
C LYS A 175 12.13 14.49 -0.30
N MET A 176 12.98 15.02 0.58
CA MET A 176 12.72 15.07 2.02
C MET A 176 11.72 16.17 2.34
N VAL A 177 10.77 15.88 3.22
CA VAL A 177 9.87 16.88 3.78
C VAL A 177 10.59 17.58 4.93
N GLU A 178 10.76 18.90 4.82
CA GLU A 178 11.57 19.68 5.76
C GLU A 178 10.86 19.94 7.09
N GLU A 179 9.54 20.16 7.04
CA GLU A 179 8.74 20.51 8.20
C GLU A 179 7.70 19.45 8.50
N HIS A 180 7.61 19.05 9.76
CA HIS A 180 6.57 18.16 10.25
C HIS A 180 6.16 18.56 11.67
N PRO A 181 4.88 18.39 12.05
CA PRO A 181 4.43 18.72 13.39
C PRO A 181 5.13 17.92 14.49
N LEU A 182 5.31 18.55 15.66
CA LEU A 182 5.92 17.89 16.84
C LEU A 182 5.10 16.71 17.36
N TRP A 183 3.80 16.69 17.11
CA TRP A 183 2.92 15.63 17.57
C TRP A 183 3.12 14.29 16.82
N LEU A 184 3.92 14.27 15.75
CA LEU A 184 4.34 13.04 15.05
C LEU A 184 5.49 12.31 15.72
N LYS A 185 6.09 12.93 16.74
CA LYS A 185 7.07 12.32 17.66
C LYS A 185 6.37 11.36 18.63
N CYS A 186 5.71 10.35 18.10
CA CYS A 186 4.94 9.33 18.82
C CYS A 186 5.37 7.92 18.39
N THR A 187 4.75 6.88 18.93
CA THR A 187 5.04 5.49 18.53
C THR A 187 4.32 5.15 17.23
N TRP A 188 5.07 4.48 16.35
CA TRP A 188 4.57 3.95 15.08
C TRP A 188 4.75 2.44 15.13
N GLN A 189 3.65 1.70 15.08
CA GLN A 189 3.71 0.24 15.26
C GLN A 189 3.24 -0.54 14.02
N ASN A 190 2.57 0.12 13.07
CA ASN A 190 2.07 -0.52 11.86
C ASN A 190 2.84 -0.01 10.62
N HIS A 191 3.11 -0.89 9.66
CA HIS A 191 3.58 -0.51 8.32
C HIS A 191 2.40 -0.16 7.39
N ARG A 192 1.17 -0.52 7.77
CA ARG A 192 -0.01 -0.40 6.91
C ARG A 192 -0.61 1.00 6.99
N GLY A 193 -0.39 1.75 5.93
CA GLY A 193 -1.17 2.92 5.58
C GLY A 193 -1.84 2.72 4.22
N THR A 194 -2.63 3.70 3.82
CA THR A 194 -3.22 3.73 2.48
C THR A 194 -2.91 5.07 1.81
N PHE A 195 -3.02 5.12 0.50
CA PHE A 195 -2.83 6.36 -0.27
C PHE A 195 -4.06 6.59 -1.14
N TYR A 196 -4.67 7.76 -0.97
CA TYR A 196 -5.84 8.13 -1.75
C TYR A 196 -5.79 9.59 -2.14
N ASN A 197 -6.01 9.84 -3.43
CA ASN A 197 -6.20 11.19 -3.97
C ASN A 197 -5.07 12.17 -3.60
N GLY A 198 -3.81 11.70 -3.63
CA GLY A 198 -2.64 12.51 -3.27
C GLY A 198 -2.30 12.56 -1.78
N VAL A 199 -3.07 11.88 -0.93
CA VAL A 199 -2.92 11.92 0.52
C VAL A 199 -2.56 10.53 1.03
N ALA A 200 -1.45 10.43 1.76
CA ALA A 200 -1.07 9.24 2.52
C ALA A 200 -1.75 9.27 3.88
N TYR A 201 -2.42 8.18 4.25
CA TYR A 201 -3.02 8.01 5.56
C TYR A 201 -2.29 6.91 6.33
N HIS A 202 -2.11 7.14 7.62
CA HIS A 202 -1.40 6.20 8.50
C HIS A 202 -1.99 6.23 9.91
N ILE A 203 -2.07 5.06 10.54
CA ILE A 203 -2.51 4.94 11.93
C ILE A 203 -1.30 5.20 12.83
N ILE A 204 -1.44 6.15 13.74
CA ILE A 204 -0.43 6.48 14.75
C ILE A 204 -0.99 6.22 16.15
N GLU A 205 -0.10 5.86 17.07
CA GLU A 205 -0.46 5.59 18.45
C GLU A 205 -0.04 6.77 19.33
N LYS A 206 -1.01 7.34 20.04
CA LYS A 206 -0.82 8.40 21.03
C LYS A 206 -1.51 7.98 22.32
N PHE A 207 -0.83 7.12 23.08
CA PHE A 207 -1.37 6.49 24.28
C PHE A 207 -2.20 7.48 25.14
N PRO A 208 -3.47 7.15 25.49
CA PRO A 208 -4.16 5.87 25.30
C PRO A 208 -4.95 5.76 23.98
N LEU A 209 -4.88 6.77 23.10
CA LEU A 209 -5.72 6.88 21.91
C LEU A 209 -4.99 6.48 20.62
N PHE A 210 -5.75 5.99 19.65
CA PHE A 210 -5.29 5.88 18.26
C PHE A 210 -5.71 7.13 17.50
N SER A 211 -4.87 7.53 16.55
CA SER A 211 -5.18 8.63 15.64
C SER A 211 -4.78 8.25 14.23
N ILE A 212 -5.45 8.84 13.26
CA ILE A 212 -5.09 8.73 11.85
C ILE A 212 -4.39 10.03 11.50
N MET A 213 -3.16 9.90 11.04
CA MET A 213 -2.45 10.97 10.38
C MET A 213 -2.77 10.93 8.88
N SER A 214 -3.02 12.10 8.30
CA SER A 214 -2.98 12.28 6.85
C SER A 214 -1.86 13.22 6.45
N PHE A 215 -1.13 12.89 5.40
CA PHE A 215 -0.09 13.69 4.79
C PHE A 215 -0.40 13.91 3.31
N ASP A 216 -0.66 15.15 2.94
CA ASP A 216 -0.89 15.55 1.55
C ASP A 216 0.46 15.71 0.85
N SER A 217 0.76 14.85 -0.13
CA SER A 217 2.08 14.80 -0.75
C SER A 217 2.34 15.91 -1.78
N GLY A 218 1.34 16.75 -2.07
CA GLY A 218 1.47 17.90 -2.96
C GLY A 218 1.72 19.20 -2.20
N SER A 219 0.93 19.42 -1.14
CA SER A 219 1.02 20.60 -0.27
C SER A 219 1.93 20.42 0.95
N GLU A 220 2.38 19.19 1.19
CA GLU A 220 3.24 18.78 2.32
C GLU A 220 2.61 19.09 3.70
N LYS A 221 1.27 19.07 3.76
CA LYS A 221 0.51 19.37 4.98
C LYS A 221 0.08 18.11 5.70
N PHE A 222 0.29 18.12 7.01
CA PHE A 222 -0.16 17.07 7.92
C PHE A 222 -1.48 17.46 8.60
N LYS A 223 -2.34 16.47 8.81
CA LYS A 223 -3.54 16.58 9.65
C LYS A 223 -3.66 15.34 10.52
N GLU A 224 -4.40 15.48 11.61
CA GLU A 224 -4.69 14.42 12.56
C GLU A 224 -6.21 14.27 12.72
N PHE A 225 -6.65 13.03 12.81
CA PHE A 225 -8.03 12.65 13.13
C PHE A 225 -7.99 11.64 14.27
N ILE A 226 -8.73 11.89 15.34
CA ILE A 226 -8.84 10.95 16.45
C ILE A 226 -9.62 9.74 15.96
N ALA A 227 -9.15 8.52 16.23
CA ALA A 227 -9.88 7.30 15.89
C ALA A 227 -11.10 7.10 16.82
N PRO A 228 -12.16 6.40 16.41
CA PRO A 228 -13.28 6.07 17.29
C PRO A 228 -12.85 5.43 18.62
N ASP A 229 -13.47 5.83 19.73
CA ASP A 229 -13.16 5.33 21.08
C ASP A 229 -13.37 3.81 21.24
N ALA A 230 -14.18 3.20 20.37
CA ALA A 230 -14.39 1.75 20.32
C ALA A 230 -13.10 0.97 19.95
N ILE A 231 -12.15 1.63 19.29
CA ILE A 231 -10.90 1.03 18.85
C ILE A 231 -9.93 1.01 20.03
N SER A 232 -9.74 -0.18 20.60
CA SER A 232 -8.86 -0.41 21.75
C SER A 232 -7.56 -1.15 21.39
N CYS A 233 -7.42 -1.64 20.15
CA CYS A 233 -6.28 -2.45 19.74
C CYS A 233 -5.86 -2.19 18.29
N TRP A 234 -4.61 -1.77 18.09
CA TRP A 234 -4.08 -1.42 16.76
C TRP A 234 -3.78 -2.63 15.86
N SER A 235 -3.43 -3.79 16.43
CA SER A 235 -3.04 -4.98 15.65
C SER A 235 -4.19 -5.57 14.83
N ARG A 236 -5.41 -5.06 15.04
CA ARG A 236 -6.64 -5.47 14.39
C ARG A 236 -7.30 -4.33 13.62
N LEU A 237 -6.60 -3.21 13.46
CA LEU A 237 -7.07 -2.01 12.79
C LEU A 237 -6.41 -1.87 11.42
N TYR A 238 -7.23 -1.75 10.39
CA TYR A 238 -6.81 -1.51 9.02
C TYR A 238 -7.40 -0.20 8.53
N ILE A 239 -6.64 0.52 7.72
CA ILE A 239 -7.10 1.73 7.04
C ILE A 239 -7.09 1.47 5.54
N GLU A 240 -8.25 1.62 4.91
CA GLU A 240 -8.42 1.31 3.49
C GLU A 240 -9.35 2.30 2.81
N VAL A 241 -9.36 2.27 1.47
CA VAL A 241 -10.29 3.05 0.66
C VAL A 241 -11.49 2.19 0.27
N TYR A 242 -12.70 2.64 0.57
CA TYR A 242 -13.94 2.02 0.12
C TYR A 242 -14.86 3.08 -0.47
N LYS A 243 -15.33 2.87 -1.71
CA LYS A 243 -16.20 3.81 -2.43
C LYS A 243 -15.73 5.26 -2.33
N ASP A 244 -14.45 5.49 -2.65
CA ASP A 244 -13.83 6.81 -2.65
C ASP A 244 -13.74 7.50 -1.27
N GLN A 245 -13.88 6.73 -0.19
CA GLN A 245 -13.81 7.22 1.19
C GLN A 245 -12.78 6.43 1.99
N ILE A 246 -12.10 7.12 2.91
CA ILE A 246 -11.19 6.47 3.86
C ILE A 246 -12.01 5.79 4.93
N CYS A 247 -11.72 4.52 5.17
CA CYS A 247 -12.44 3.69 6.12
C CYS A 247 -11.47 3.01 7.08
N LEU A 248 -11.95 2.75 8.29
CA LEU A 248 -11.29 1.87 9.23
C LEU A 248 -12.05 0.55 9.31
N LEU A 249 -11.31 -0.55 9.23
CA LEU A 249 -11.81 -1.88 9.55
C LEU A 249 -11.18 -2.31 10.87
N TYR A 250 -12.02 -2.58 11.86
CA TYR A 250 -11.57 -3.03 13.17
C TYR A 250 -12.13 -4.43 13.46
N TYR A 251 -11.23 -5.40 13.61
CA TYR A 251 -11.60 -6.78 13.91
C TYR A 251 -11.69 -7.01 15.44
N LEU A 252 -12.89 -7.25 15.94
CA LEU A 252 -13.16 -7.59 17.34
C LEU A 252 -13.32 -9.11 17.49
N ARG A 253 -12.42 -9.72 18.26
CA ARG A 253 -12.61 -11.08 18.78
C ARG A 253 -13.17 -10.95 20.18
N LEU A 254 -14.45 -11.23 20.36
CA LEU A 254 -15.12 -11.20 21.65
C LEU A 254 -14.70 -12.46 22.43
N PHE A 255 -13.84 -12.31 23.42
CA PHE A 255 -13.37 -13.44 24.24
C PHE A 255 -14.38 -13.88 25.33
N HIS A 256 -15.59 -13.29 25.37
CA HIS A 256 -16.54 -13.46 26.49
C HIS A 256 -17.99 -13.82 26.11
N CYS A 257 -18.26 -14.29 24.89
CA CYS A 257 -19.53 -15.00 24.65
C CYS A 257 -19.26 -16.50 24.74
N GLU A 258 -19.96 -17.16 25.66
CA GLU A 258 -20.01 -18.62 25.79
C GLU A 258 -20.68 -19.30 24.57
N GLU A 259 -21.16 -18.51 23.60
CA GLU A 259 -21.49 -18.95 22.25
C GLU A 259 -20.26 -18.85 21.34
N GLU A 260 -19.85 -19.99 20.81
CA GLU A 260 -18.68 -20.20 19.96
C GLU A 260 -18.43 -19.07 18.94
N GLY A 261 -17.25 -18.45 19.02
CA GLY A 261 -16.54 -17.97 17.84
C GLY A 261 -17.09 -16.74 17.11
N MET A 262 -17.97 -15.92 17.70
CA MET A 262 -18.41 -14.69 17.05
C MET A 262 -17.28 -13.65 16.95
N SER A 263 -16.75 -13.48 15.74
CA SER A 263 -15.92 -12.34 15.36
C SER A 263 -16.80 -11.21 14.85
N GLN A 264 -16.71 -10.04 15.46
CA GLN A 264 -17.36 -8.83 14.99
C GLN A 264 -16.36 -8.00 14.18
N ILE A 265 -16.79 -7.46 13.04
CA ILE A 265 -16.01 -6.49 12.29
C ILE A 265 -16.75 -5.17 12.36
N GLU A 266 -16.10 -4.15 12.89
CA GLU A 266 -16.61 -2.78 12.82
C GLU A 266 -16.01 -2.06 11.62
N PHE A 267 -16.86 -1.29 10.94
CA PHE A 267 -16.52 -0.55 9.74
C PHE A 267 -16.88 0.92 9.94
N TRP A 268 -15.86 1.78 9.97
CA TRP A 268 -16.00 3.22 10.19
C TRP A 268 -15.61 3.96 8.92
N VAL A 269 -16.29 5.06 8.61
CA VAL A 269 -16.09 5.82 7.38
C VAL A 269 -15.79 7.27 7.72
N LEU A 270 -14.65 7.77 7.27
CA LEU A 270 -14.27 9.16 7.50
C LEU A 270 -15.12 10.11 6.64
N GLN A 271 -16.03 10.84 7.27
CA GLN A 271 -16.83 11.91 6.67
C GLN A 271 -16.44 13.27 7.25
N GLU A 272 -16.12 14.24 6.37
CA GLU A 272 -15.89 15.64 6.79
C GLU A 272 -14.91 15.81 7.97
N LYS A 273 -13.88 14.95 8.05
CA LYS A 273 -12.86 14.91 9.13
C LYS A 273 -13.32 14.28 10.46
N ARG A 274 -14.41 13.52 10.47
CA ARG A 274 -14.91 12.73 11.62
C ARG A 274 -15.31 11.33 11.16
N TRP A 275 -15.28 10.37 12.07
CA TRP A 275 -15.59 8.95 11.81
C TRP A 275 -17.05 8.62 12.05
#